data_AF-A0A7C5FXL6-F1
#
_entry.id   AF-A0A7C5FXL6-F1
#
_cell.length_a   1.000
_cell.length_b   1.000
_cell.length_c   1.000
_cell.angle_alpha   90.00
_cell.angle_beta   90.00
_cell.angle_gamma   90.00
#
_symmetry.space_group_name_H-M   'P 1'
#
loop_
_entity.id
_entity.type
_entity.pdbx_description
1 polymer ?
#
loop_
_entity_poly.entity_id
_entity_poly.type
_entity_poly.pdbx_seq_one_letter_code
_entity_poly.pdbx_strand_id
1 'polypeptide(L)'
;MRVISRFLTLICLLAVLLLPAVALLANADDSVTFHRAFIHGASVCVVQADLNDPTVRIDVGLPAKGIAHSESFAGFVRRHAPVAAVTGIYFDIRTLQPTGTIVAGGRTVHESHIGTAVCFTPDNKVRFVDARLGEACDLSNTECGFRTGPRLLANGQYSLNPRREGFRHPGLYGARTRMALGVTAFNKLLLVFVRTPVTFSRLATIMKLMGATDAVCLDGGTSSAMYYKGQLIQRPGRLLTNVVEVLRRPALAPVAIARTGGFTIQISASHVSQLASLIGHRTADGVVHGTDYEPVAILADPIKLRFSKGLHTFFPVHRA
;
A
#
# COMPACT_ATOMS: atom_id res chain seq x y z
N MET A 1 -9.48 -39.25 -52.81
CA MET A 1 -9.04 -39.45 -51.40
C MET A 1 -7.75 -38.72 -50.99
N ARG A 2 -6.95 -38.13 -51.89
CA ARG A 2 -5.68 -37.44 -51.51
C ARG A 2 -5.80 -35.95 -51.17
N VAL A 3 -6.92 -35.30 -51.48
CA VAL A 3 -7.10 -33.84 -51.28
C VAL A 3 -7.55 -33.49 -49.85
N ILE A 4 -8.34 -34.37 -49.22
CA ILE A 4 -8.87 -34.15 -47.85
C ILE A 4 -7.76 -34.25 -46.79
N SER A 5 -6.75 -35.11 -47.02
CA SER A 5 -5.61 -35.29 -46.11
C SER A 5 -4.71 -34.05 -46.01
N ARG A 6 -4.55 -33.28 -47.10
CA ARG A 6 -3.76 -32.03 -47.13
C ARG A 6 -4.48 -30.86 -46.46
N PHE A 7 -5.82 -30.86 -46.47
CA PHE A 7 -6.62 -29.83 -45.78
C PHE A 7 -6.63 -30.04 -44.26
N LEU A 8 -6.70 -31.28 -43.77
CA LEU A 8 -6.64 -31.56 -42.32
C LEU A 8 -5.27 -31.27 -41.72
N THR A 9 -4.17 -31.52 -42.45
CA THR A 9 -2.81 -31.21 -41.97
C THR A 9 -2.54 -29.71 -41.92
N LEU A 10 -3.10 -28.93 -42.85
CA LEU A 10 -2.96 -27.47 -42.84
C LEU A 10 -3.77 -26.82 -41.71
N ILE A 11 -4.96 -27.33 -41.38
CA ILE A 11 -5.78 -26.87 -40.24
C ILE A 11 -5.12 -27.22 -38.90
N CYS A 12 -4.53 -28.42 -38.76
CA CYS A 12 -3.77 -28.78 -37.57
C CYS A 12 -2.49 -27.94 -37.41
N LEU A 13 -1.78 -27.61 -38.49
CA LEU A 13 -0.61 -26.72 -38.41
C LEU A 13 -1.02 -25.27 -38.06
N LEU A 14 -2.14 -24.76 -38.59
CA LEU A 14 -2.65 -23.43 -38.24
C LEU A 14 -3.10 -23.39 -36.77
N ALA A 15 -3.76 -24.43 -36.27
CA ALA A 15 -4.16 -24.52 -34.86
C ALA A 15 -2.94 -24.62 -33.92
N VAL A 16 -1.91 -25.37 -34.30
CA VAL A 16 -0.66 -25.50 -33.52
C VAL A 16 0.20 -24.24 -33.57
N LEU A 17 0.11 -23.42 -34.64
CA LEU A 17 0.78 -22.11 -34.73
C LEU A 17 0.00 -20.95 -34.10
N LEU A 18 -1.32 -21.10 -33.91
CA LEU A 18 -2.15 -20.14 -33.15
C LEU A 18 -2.15 -20.41 -31.64
N LEU A 19 -1.73 -21.60 -31.19
CA LEU A 19 -1.69 -21.97 -29.78
C LEU A 19 -0.51 -21.43 -28.93
N PRO A 20 0.63 -20.93 -29.47
CA PRO A 20 1.63 -20.25 -28.65
C PRO A 20 1.41 -18.72 -28.60
N ALA A 21 0.59 -18.14 -29.47
CA ALA A 21 0.38 -16.69 -29.52
C ALA A 21 -0.71 -16.20 -28.54
N VAL A 22 -1.62 -17.07 -28.11
CA VAL A 22 -2.67 -16.73 -27.12
C VAL A 22 -2.15 -16.82 -25.68
N ALA A 23 -0.96 -17.39 -25.45
CA ALA A 23 -0.34 -17.50 -24.13
C ALA A 23 0.56 -16.30 -23.75
N LEU A 24 0.68 -15.29 -24.62
CA LEU A 24 1.49 -14.08 -24.37
C LEU A 24 0.67 -12.80 -24.15
N LEU A 25 -0.59 -12.93 -23.74
CA LEU A 25 -1.29 -11.89 -22.98
C LEU A 25 -1.28 -12.27 -21.50
N ALA A 26 -0.10 -12.58 -20.96
CA ALA A 26 0.11 -12.36 -19.54
C ALA A 26 -0.06 -10.86 -19.34
N ASN A 27 -1.12 -10.44 -18.66
CA ASN A 27 -1.35 -9.04 -18.33
C ASN A 27 -0.04 -8.44 -17.79
N ALA A 28 0.44 -7.43 -18.50
CA ALA A 28 1.63 -6.68 -18.15
C ALA A 28 1.54 -6.20 -16.70
N ASP A 29 2.56 -6.58 -15.93
CA ASP A 29 3.11 -5.85 -14.78
C ASP A 29 2.09 -5.23 -13.81
N ASP A 30 1.26 -6.09 -13.19
CA ASP A 30 0.37 -5.65 -12.13
C ASP A 30 1.15 -5.53 -10.81
N SER A 31 1.51 -4.30 -10.47
CA SER A 31 2.28 -3.95 -9.25
C SER A 31 1.63 -4.36 -7.95
N VAL A 32 0.37 -4.81 -7.97
CA VAL A 32 -0.29 -5.45 -6.83
C VAL A 32 -0.91 -6.75 -7.34
N THR A 33 -0.49 -7.88 -6.78
CA THR A 33 -0.95 -9.22 -7.18
C THR A 33 -1.59 -9.94 -6.01
N PHE A 34 -2.45 -10.91 -6.33
CA PHE A 34 -3.02 -11.84 -5.36
C PHE A 34 -2.73 -13.27 -5.76
N HIS A 35 -2.34 -14.10 -4.79
CA HIS A 35 -2.20 -15.54 -4.99
C HIS A 35 -2.53 -16.32 -3.72
N ARG A 36 -2.85 -17.60 -3.92
CA ARG A 36 -3.03 -18.58 -2.85
C ARG A 36 -1.85 -19.54 -2.86
N ALA A 37 -1.42 -19.96 -1.69
CA ALA A 37 -0.31 -20.90 -1.53
C ALA A 37 -0.58 -21.90 -0.41
N PHE A 38 0.15 -23.01 -0.42
CA PHE A 38 0.23 -23.94 0.69
C PHE A 38 1.67 -23.96 1.20
N ILE A 39 1.92 -23.35 2.36
CA ILE A 39 3.28 -23.11 2.87
C ILE A 39 3.36 -23.70 4.26
N HIS A 40 4.37 -24.55 4.48
CA HIS A 40 4.64 -25.16 5.78
C HIS A 40 3.39 -25.78 6.42
N GLY A 41 2.59 -26.50 5.61
CA GLY A 41 1.36 -27.17 6.03
C GLY A 41 0.16 -26.26 6.30
N ALA A 42 0.16 -25.01 5.82
CA ALA A 42 -0.92 -24.05 6.04
C ALA A 42 -1.42 -23.45 4.71
N SER A 43 -2.74 -23.24 4.61
CA SER A 43 -3.35 -22.51 3.49
C SER A 43 -3.19 -21.01 3.71
N VAL A 44 -2.57 -20.34 2.73
CA VAL A 44 -2.18 -18.93 2.79
C VAL A 44 -2.80 -18.18 1.61
N CYS A 45 -3.34 -17.00 1.89
CA CYS A 45 -3.76 -16.02 0.89
C CYS A 45 -2.82 -14.81 0.99
N VAL A 46 -2.31 -14.34 -0.13
CA VAL A 46 -1.25 -13.33 -0.18
C VAL A 46 -1.66 -12.24 -1.16
N VAL A 47 -1.70 -11.01 -0.68
CA VAL A 47 -1.59 -9.83 -1.53
C VAL A 47 -0.13 -9.39 -1.48
N GLN A 48 0.50 -9.27 -2.64
CA GLN A 48 1.85 -8.73 -2.77
C GLN A 48 1.78 -7.41 -3.51
N ALA A 49 2.35 -6.35 -2.94
CA ALA A 49 2.46 -5.04 -3.58
C ALA A 49 3.93 -4.68 -3.82
N ASP A 50 4.25 -4.24 -5.03
CA ASP A 50 5.57 -3.74 -5.40
C ASP A 50 5.71 -2.29 -4.99
N LEU A 51 6.46 -2.04 -3.92
CA LEU A 51 6.70 -0.67 -3.45
C LEU A 51 7.75 0.06 -4.29
N ASN A 52 8.37 -0.60 -5.28
CA ASN A 52 9.19 0.10 -6.28
C ASN A 52 8.35 0.78 -7.37
N ASP A 53 7.07 0.42 -7.51
CA ASP A 53 6.14 1.19 -8.34
C ASP A 53 5.72 2.45 -7.58
N PRO A 54 6.07 3.67 -8.07
CA PRO A 54 5.73 4.92 -7.41
C PRO A 54 4.22 5.22 -7.37
N THR A 55 3.42 4.50 -8.17
CA THR A 55 1.96 4.58 -8.14
C THR A 55 1.35 3.73 -7.03
N VAL A 56 2.08 2.78 -6.44
CA VAL A 56 1.59 2.03 -5.28
C VAL A 56 1.75 2.89 -4.03
N ARG A 57 0.69 3.03 -3.24
CA ARG A 57 0.69 3.73 -1.95
C ARG A 57 0.05 2.87 -0.89
N ILE A 58 0.65 2.86 0.28
CA ILE A 58 0.05 2.24 1.46
C ILE A 58 -0.61 3.33 2.30
N ASP A 59 -1.75 3.02 2.92
CA ASP A 59 -2.40 3.91 3.88
C ASP A 59 -3.05 3.11 5.01
N VAL A 60 -3.44 3.82 6.08
CA VAL A 60 -4.21 3.28 7.19
C VAL A 60 -5.62 3.84 7.11
N GLY A 61 -6.56 3.00 6.66
CA GLY A 61 -7.96 3.39 6.59
C GLY A 61 -8.56 3.46 8.00
N LEU A 62 -9.17 4.59 8.33
CA LEU A 62 -9.94 4.80 9.56
C LEU A 62 -11.45 4.87 9.29
N PRO A 63 -12.30 4.50 10.27
CA PRO A 63 -13.73 4.62 10.18
C PRO A 63 -14.15 6.04 9.78
N ALA A 64 -15.27 6.18 9.08
CA ALA A 64 -15.76 7.51 8.67
C ALA A 64 -15.97 8.48 9.86
N LYS A 65 -16.22 7.94 11.06
CA LYS A 65 -16.38 8.70 12.30
C LYS A 65 -15.06 8.89 13.10
N GLY A 66 -13.93 8.46 12.55
CA GLY A 66 -12.61 8.58 13.16
C GLY A 66 -12.28 7.49 14.19
N ILE A 67 -11.29 7.78 15.04
CA ILE A 67 -10.82 6.91 16.13
C ILE A 67 -11.95 6.60 17.13
N ALA A 68 -11.85 5.49 17.84
CA ALA A 68 -12.86 4.98 18.79
C ALA A 68 -14.22 4.68 18.17
N HIS A 69 -14.26 4.51 16.84
CA HIS A 69 -15.44 4.04 16.12
C HIS A 69 -15.09 2.76 15.35
N SER A 70 -16.11 2.11 14.82
CA SER A 70 -15.93 0.98 13.91
C SER A 70 -16.91 1.09 12.76
N GLU A 71 -16.56 0.49 11.63
CA GLU A 71 -17.48 0.31 10.51
C GLU A 71 -17.27 -1.04 9.83
N SER A 72 -18.16 -1.36 8.89
CA SER A 72 -18.04 -2.60 8.12
C SER A 72 -16.81 -2.53 7.20
N PHE A 73 -16.11 -3.65 7.01
CA PHE A 73 -14.98 -3.71 6.08
C PHE A 73 -15.36 -3.28 4.64
N ALA A 74 -16.58 -3.60 4.19
CA ALA A 74 -17.11 -3.13 2.92
C ALA A 74 -17.28 -1.59 2.86
N GLY A 75 -17.51 -0.94 4.00
CA GLY A 75 -17.59 0.53 4.12
C GLY A 75 -16.25 1.20 3.80
N PHE A 76 -15.15 0.70 4.38
CA PHE A 76 -13.79 1.12 4.02
C PHE A 76 -13.53 0.93 2.53
N VAL A 77 -13.74 -0.30 2.01
CA VAL A 77 -13.49 -0.62 0.60
C VAL A 77 -14.28 0.29 -0.35
N ARG A 78 -15.56 0.57 -0.07
CA ARG A 78 -16.38 1.44 -0.91
C ARG A 78 -15.92 2.90 -0.86
N ARG A 79 -15.51 3.39 0.32
CA ARG A 79 -15.17 4.81 0.53
C ARG A 79 -13.76 5.15 0.05
N HIS A 80 -12.81 4.26 0.25
CA HIS A 80 -11.40 4.48 -0.11
C HIS A 80 -11.02 3.87 -1.47
N ALA A 81 -11.87 3.00 -2.02
CA ALA A 81 -11.65 2.33 -3.30
C ALA A 81 -10.23 1.73 -3.48
N PRO A 82 -9.74 0.93 -2.50
CA PRO A 82 -8.39 0.40 -2.57
C PRO A 82 -8.25 -0.67 -3.65
N VAL A 83 -7.02 -0.89 -4.15
CA VAL A 83 -6.71 -2.06 -4.97
C VAL A 83 -6.76 -3.32 -4.12
N ALA A 84 -6.25 -3.24 -2.90
CA ALA A 84 -6.31 -4.31 -1.92
C ALA A 84 -6.44 -3.73 -0.51
N ALA A 85 -7.09 -4.46 0.39
CA ALA A 85 -7.18 -4.06 1.79
C ALA A 85 -7.18 -5.28 2.70
N VAL A 86 -6.63 -5.13 3.89
CA VAL A 86 -6.69 -6.13 4.96
C VAL A 86 -6.99 -5.47 6.29
N THR A 87 -7.42 -6.26 7.28
CA THR A 87 -7.50 -5.77 8.67
C THR A 87 -6.17 -5.20 9.13
N GLY A 88 -6.22 -4.11 9.91
CA GLY A 88 -5.03 -3.52 10.52
C GLY A 88 -4.72 -4.07 11.91
N ILE A 89 -4.55 -3.16 12.86
CA ILE A 89 -4.05 -3.41 14.21
C ILE A 89 -5.17 -3.77 15.19
N TYR A 90 -4.77 -4.35 16.33
CA TYR A 90 -5.69 -4.72 17.39
C TYR A 90 -6.38 -3.49 17.99
N PHE A 91 -7.53 -3.73 18.63
CA PHE A 91 -8.30 -2.71 19.31
C PHE A 91 -9.04 -3.30 20.53
N ASP A 92 -9.37 -2.45 21.48
CA ASP A 92 -10.25 -2.80 22.60
C ASP A 92 -11.70 -2.91 22.08
N ILE A 93 -12.33 -4.07 22.30
CA ILE A 93 -13.67 -4.33 21.74
C ILE A 93 -14.81 -3.58 22.44
N ARG A 94 -14.55 -2.96 23.60
CA ARG A 94 -15.54 -2.17 24.36
C ARG A 94 -15.43 -0.70 24.02
N THR A 95 -14.21 -0.15 24.02
CA THR A 95 -13.96 1.27 23.76
C THR A 95 -13.66 1.58 22.29
N LEU A 96 -13.39 0.55 21.48
CA LEU A 96 -12.98 0.65 20.08
C LEU A 96 -11.66 1.41 19.87
N GLN A 97 -10.90 1.62 20.93
CA GLN A 97 -9.59 2.27 20.86
C GLN A 97 -8.56 1.32 20.25
N PRO A 98 -7.78 1.75 19.25
CA PRO A 98 -6.66 0.96 18.74
C PRO A 98 -5.62 0.70 19.82
N THR A 99 -5.01 -0.48 19.84
CA THR A 99 -4.04 -0.82 20.89
C THR A 99 -2.66 -0.21 20.66
N GLY A 100 -2.32 0.17 19.43
CA GLY A 100 -1.03 0.75 19.07
C GLY A 100 -1.20 2.10 18.40
N THR A 101 -0.15 2.92 18.40
CA THR A 101 -0.10 4.21 17.70
C THR A 101 -0.49 4.06 16.23
N ILE A 102 -1.22 5.03 15.69
CA ILE A 102 -1.54 5.14 14.26
C ILE A 102 -1.04 6.49 13.74
N VAL A 103 -0.33 6.45 12.61
CA VAL A 103 0.07 7.60 11.82
C VAL A 103 -0.68 7.56 10.50
N ALA A 104 -1.35 8.65 10.14
CA ALA A 104 -2.06 8.81 8.88
C ALA A 104 -1.83 10.22 8.34
N GLY A 105 -1.51 10.34 7.04
CA GLY A 105 -1.24 11.64 6.41
C GLY A 105 -0.11 12.42 7.08
N GLY A 106 0.96 11.74 7.53
CA GLY A 106 2.11 12.34 8.18
C GLY A 106 1.90 12.71 9.66
N ARG A 107 0.73 12.43 10.23
CA ARG A 107 0.36 12.87 11.58
C ARG A 107 0.00 11.68 12.47
N THR A 108 0.43 11.71 13.72
CA THR A 108 -0.06 10.79 14.74
C THR A 108 -1.51 11.13 15.03
N VAL A 109 -2.43 10.23 14.65
CA VAL A 109 -3.88 10.39 14.84
C VAL A 109 -4.40 9.63 16.06
N HIS A 110 -3.61 8.69 16.56
CA HIS A 110 -3.85 7.96 17.81
C HIS A 110 -2.53 7.51 18.40
N GLU A 111 -2.36 7.61 19.72
CA GLU A 111 -1.12 7.28 20.42
C GLU A 111 -1.32 6.12 21.40
N SER A 112 -0.52 5.07 21.25
CA SER A 112 -0.45 3.96 22.22
C SER A 112 0.83 3.14 22.03
N HIS A 113 1.44 2.69 23.13
CA HIS A 113 2.81 2.17 23.11
C HIS A 113 2.89 0.64 23.13
N ILE A 114 2.01 -0.04 22.40
CA ILE A 114 2.02 -1.51 22.26
C ILE A 114 2.53 -1.90 20.89
N GLY A 115 3.46 -2.86 20.84
CA GLY A 115 3.95 -3.46 19.62
C GLY A 115 5.08 -2.70 18.92
N THR A 116 5.54 -3.30 17.83
CA THR A 116 6.53 -2.78 16.89
C THR A 116 5.88 -1.78 15.93
N ALA A 117 6.53 -0.65 15.67
CA ALA A 117 6.06 0.31 14.67
C ALA A 117 6.40 -0.17 13.26
N VAL A 118 5.42 -0.10 12.35
CA VAL A 118 5.58 -0.24 10.91
C VAL A 118 5.32 1.13 10.30
N CYS A 119 6.37 1.73 9.74
CA CYS A 119 6.35 3.08 9.20
C CYS A 119 6.53 3.00 7.68
N PHE A 120 5.54 3.49 6.93
CA PHE A 120 5.65 3.68 5.48
C PHE A 120 6.12 5.11 5.24
N THR A 121 7.26 5.23 4.55
CA THR A 121 7.90 6.52 4.29
C THR A 121 7.42 7.11 2.96
N PRO A 122 7.57 8.43 2.73
CA PRO A 122 7.16 9.08 1.48
C PRO A 122 7.81 8.52 0.20
N ASP A 123 8.99 7.91 0.32
CA ASP A 123 9.75 7.26 -0.76
C ASP A 123 9.42 5.76 -0.93
N ASN A 124 8.25 5.31 -0.44
CA ASN A 124 7.76 3.94 -0.54
C ASN A 124 8.74 2.90 0.05
N LYS A 125 9.37 3.23 1.18
CA LYS A 125 10.11 2.26 2.01
C LYS A 125 9.30 1.92 3.26
N VAL A 126 9.63 0.77 3.84
CA VAL A 126 9.03 0.31 5.08
C VAL A 126 10.11 0.22 6.14
N ARG A 127 9.92 0.96 7.23
CA ARG A 127 10.82 0.95 8.40
C ARG A 127 10.10 0.31 9.56
N PHE A 128 10.74 -0.68 10.18
CA PHE A 128 10.21 -1.35 11.35
C PHE A 128 11.00 -0.94 12.59
N VAL A 129 10.33 -0.34 13.57
CA VAL A 129 10.97 0.15 14.81
C VAL A 129 10.54 -0.72 15.97
N ASP A 130 11.49 -1.46 16.52
CA ASP A 130 11.26 -2.25 17.73
C ASP A 130 11.09 -1.33 18.93
N ALA A 131 10.13 -1.65 19.78
CA ALA A 131 9.90 -0.95 21.03
C ALA A 131 9.36 -1.92 22.09
N ARG A 132 9.67 -1.68 23.36
CA ARG A 132 9.02 -2.39 24.46
C ARG A 132 7.65 -1.77 24.73
N LEU A 133 6.81 -2.51 25.44
CA LEU A 133 5.58 -1.98 26.00
C LEU A 133 5.86 -0.69 26.78
N GLY A 134 5.16 0.39 26.42
CA GLY A 134 5.26 1.69 27.11
C GLY A 134 6.34 2.61 26.54
N GLU A 135 7.31 2.09 25.78
CA GLU A 135 8.37 2.90 25.18
C GLU A 135 7.83 3.66 23.96
N ALA A 136 8.21 4.94 23.86
CA ALA A 136 8.07 5.69 22.62
C ALA A 136 8.97 5.10 21.52
N CYS A 137 8.60 5.31 20.26
CA CYS A 137 9.39 4.90 19.11
C CYS A 137 9.53 6.07 18.14
N ASP A 138 10.63 6.11 17.40
CA ASP A 138 10.85 7.14 16.39
C ASP A 138 9.92 6.93 15.18
N LEU A 139 8.91 7.79 15.06
CA LEU A 139 7.94 7.81 13.95
C LEU A 139 8.25 8.93 12.95
N SER A 140 9.42 9.56 13.02
CA SER A 140 9.81 10.57 12.05
C SER A 140 9.82 10.01 10.61
N ASN A 141 9.60 10.90 9.64
CA ASN A 141 9.54 10.55 8.21
C ASN A 141 8.52 9.43 7.87
N THR A 142 7.40 9.38 8.59
CA THR A 142 6.34 8.39 8.36
C THR A 142 5.15 9.07 7.69
N GLU A 143 4.83 8.70 6.45
CA GLU A 143 3.63 9.18 5.75
C GLU A 143 2.37 8.50 6.32
N CYS A 144 2.44 7.19 6.52
CA CYS A 144 1.43 6.45 7.27
C CYS A 144 2.09 5.29 7.99
N GLY A 145 1.45 4.76 9.03
CA GLY A 145 2.02 3.66 9.78
C GLY A 145 1.23 3.33 11.02
N PHE A 146 1.65 2.29 11.71
CA PHE A 146 0.99 1.85 12.92
C PHE A 146 1.90 1.00 13.77
N ARG A 147 1.59 0.90 15.07
CA ARG A 147 2.20 -0.10 15.95
C ARG A 147 1.30 -1.33 16.07
N THR A 148 1.90 -2.50 15.91
CA THR A 148 1.23 -3.79 15.98
C THR A 148 2.21 -4.89 16.35
N GLY A 149 1.80 -6.15 16.29
CA GLY A 149 2.70 -7.26 16.48
C GLY A 149 2.03 -8.53 17.01
N PRO A 150 2.82 -9.45 17.57
CA PRO A 150 4.26 -9.33 17.80
C PRO A 150 5.08 -9.18 16.49
N ARG A 151 6.29 -8.65 16.61
CA ARG A 151 7.35 -8.82 15.59
C ARG A 151 7.50 -10.32 15.35
N LEU A 152 7.69 -10.68 14.09
CA LEU A 152 7.90 -12.06 13.66
C LEU A 152 9.34 -12.23 13.18
N LEU A 153 9.79 -11.28 12.35
CA LEU A 153 11.11 -11.28 11.73
C LEU A 153 11.74 -9.89 11.83
N ALA A 154 13.05 -9.86 12.05
CA ALA A 154 13.89 -8.68 11.92
C ALA A 154 15.16 -9.05 11.15
N ASN A 155 15.46 -8.33 10.06
CA ASN A 155 16.65 -8.57 9.24
C ASN A 155 16.81 -10.05 8.80
N GLY A 156 15.70 -10.69 8.43
CA GLY A 156 15.64 -12.11 8.01
C GLY A 156 15.76 -13.13 9.15
N GLN A 157 15.91 -12.68 10.41
CA GLN A 157 16.00 -13.54 11.59
C GLN A 157 14.69 -13.54 12.38
N TYR A 158 14.43 -14.62 13.10
CA TYR A 158 13.27 -14.70 13.99
C TYR A 158 13.41 -13.69 15.12
N SER A 159 12.41 -12.83 15.29
CA SER A 159 12.34 -11.83 16.35
C SER A 159 10.98 -11.90 17.00
N LEU A 160 10.78 -12.89 17.89
CA LEU A 160 9.51 -13.17 18.54
C LEU A 160 9.63 -12.92 20.04
N ASN A 161 9.20 -11.75 20.51
CA ASN A 161 9.08 -11.49 21.94
C ASN A 161 7.74 -10.82 22.30
N PRO A 162 6.60 -11.55 22.16
CA PRO A 162 5.28 -10.94 22.28
C PRO A 162 5.03 -10.31 23.64
N ARG A 163 5.55 -10.91 24.73
CA ARG A 163 5.36 -10.36 26.09
C ARG A 163 6.06 -9.02 26.29
N ARG A 164 7.27 -8.86 25.73
CA ARG A 164 8.06 -7.61 25.75
C ARG A 164 7.37 -6.50 24.97
N GLU A 165 6.68 -6.85 23.90
CA GLU A 165 5.92 -5.93 23.04
C GLU A 165 4.52 -5.58 23.58
N GLY A 166 4.04 -6.26 24.63
CA GLY A 166 2.74 -6.00 25.27
C GLY A 166 1.63 -7.01 24.95
N PHE A 167 1.89 -8.00 24.10
CA PHE A 167 0.94 -9.08 23.76
C PHE A 167 0.89 -10.16 24.84
N ARG A 168 0.32 -9.85 26.01
CA ARG A 168 0.36 -10.74 27.20
C ARG A 168 -0.82 -11.68 27.34
N HIS A 169 -1.93 -11.44 26.64
CA HIS A 169 -3.14 -12.24 26.81
C HIS A 169 -2.92 -13.71 26.38
N PRO A 170 -3.19 -14.71 27.24
CA PRO A 170 -2.89 -16.12 26.94
C PRO A 170 -3.54 -16.64 25.65
N GLY A 171 -4.76 -16.15 25.35
CA GLY A 171 -5.51 -16.53 24.15
C GLY A 171 -4.82 -16.17 22.82
N LEU A 172 -3.79 -15.32 22.85
CA LEU A 172 -3.00 -14.94 21.68
C LEU A 172 -1.98 -16.00 21.27
N TYR A 173 -1.54 -16.89 22.16
CA TYR A 173 -0.42 -17.81 21.90
C TYR A 173 -0.84 -19.13 21.23
N GLY A 174 -2.11 -19.50 21.34
CA GLY A 174 -2.65 -20.70 20.70
C GLY A 174 -2.67 -20.63 19.17
N ALA A 175 -2.95 -21.76 18.53
CA ALA A 175 -3.18 -21.81 17.09
C ALA A 175 -4.45 -21.00 16.73
N ARG A 176 -4.32 -20.01 15.84
CA ARG A 176 -5.41 -19.15 15.36
C ARG A 176 -5.22 -18.86 13.89
N THR A 177 -6.28 -18.48 13.19
CA THR A 177 -6.11 -17.81 11.89
C THR A 177 -5.36 -16.50 12.12
N ARG A 178 -4.43 -16.16 11.23
CA ARG A 178 -3.52 -15.02 11.41
C ARG A 178 -3.53 -14.11 10.22
N MET A 179 -3.42 -12.81 10.51
CA MET A 179 -3.04 -11.80 9.53
C MET A 179 -1.59 -11.40 9.82
N ALA A 180 -0.82 -11.13 8.78
CA ALA A 180 0.54 -10.65 8.91
C ALA A 180 0.87 -9.64 7.82
N LEU A 181 1.84 -8.79 8.13
CA LEU A 181 2.46 -7.87 7.19
C LEU A 181 3.95 -8.12 7.20
N GLY A 182 4.58 -8.16 6.04
CA GLY A 182 6.03 -8.17 5.94
C GLY A 182 6.54 -7.46 4.69
N VAL A 183 7.83 -7.18 4.66
CA VAL A 183 8.52 -6.67 3.47
C VAL A 183 9.64 -7.63 3.09
N THR A 184 9.87 -7.81 1.80
CA THR A 184 11.00 -8.59 1.27
C THR A 184 12.21 -7.70 1.04
N ALA A 185 13.38 -8.31 0.86
CA ALA A 185 14.61 -7.60 0.48
C ALA A 185 14.48 -6.81 -0.84
N PHE A 186 13.49 -7.14 -1.67
CA PHE A 186 13.22 -6.51 -2.97
C PHE A 186 12.14 -5.43 -2.90
N ASN A 187 11.87 -4.88 -1.71
CA ASN A 187 10.87 -3.85 -1.48
C ASN A 187 9.46 -4.26 -1.94
N LYS A 188 9.11 -5.54 -1.75
CA LYS A 188 7.73 -6.04 -1.96
C LYS A 188 7.04 -6.14 -0.61
N LEU A 189 5.90 -5.49 -0.47
CA LEU A 189 5.01 -5.64 0.68
C LEU A 189 4.22 -6.93 0.54
N LEU A 190 4.10 -7.69 1.64
CA LEU A 190 3.30 -8.89 1.77
C LEU A 190 2.20 -8.64 2.79
N LEU A 191 0.94 -8.72 2.36
CA LEU A 191 -0.23 -8.74 3.23
C LEU A 191 -0.81 -10.16 3.20
N VAL A 192 -0.71 -10.84 4.34
CA VAL A 192 -0.85 -12.30 4.40
C VAL A 192 -2.00 -12.69 5.32
N PHE A 193 -2.87 -13.56 4.83
CA PHE A 193 -3.90 -14.23 5.61
C PHE A 193 -3.64 -15.73 5.64
N VAL A 194 -3.33 -16.27 6.82
CA VAL A 194 -3.18 -17.70 7.04
C VAL A 194 -4.50 -18.27 7.55
N ARG A 195 -5.18 -19.04 6.70
CA ARG A 195 -6.49 -19.66 6.99
C ARG A 195 -6.39 -20.83 7.95
N THR A 196 -5.31 -21.59 7.86
CA THR A 196 -5.05 -22.69 8.79
C THR A 196 -4.65 -22.11 10.15
N PRO A 197 -5.24 -22.54 11.27
CA PRO A 197 -4.82 -22.07 12.58
C PRO A 197 -3.34 -22.36 12.87
N VAL A 198 -2.57 -21.31 13.18
CA VAL A 198 -1.13 -21.39 13.47
C VAL A 198 -0.73 -20.54 14.67
N THR A 199 0.36 -20.93 15.34
CA THR A 199 1.01 -20.15 16.41
C THR A 199 1.85 -19.01 15.81
N PHE A 200 2.29 -18.05 16.64
CA PHE A 200 3.19 -16.99 16.18
C PHE A 200 4.50 -17.52 15.60
N SER A 201 5.09 -18.56 16.22
CA SER A 201 6.32 -19.18 15.71
C SER A 201 6.12 -19.76 14.32
N ARG A 202 5.02 -20.48 14.10
CA ARG A 202 4.71 -21.06 12.78
C ARG A 202 4.37 -19.98 11.75
N LEU A 203 3.71 -18.89 12.16
CA LEU A 203 3.49 -17.72 11.31
C LEU A 203 4.81 -17.07 10.89
N ALA A 204 5.76 -16.89 11.81
CA ALA A 204 7.08 -16.33 11.49
C ALA A 204 7.84 -17.22 10.49
N THR A 205 7.77 -18.55 10.64
CA THR A 205 8.33 -19.49 9.66
C THR A 205 7.69 -19.33 8.28
N ILE A 206 6.36 -19.22 8.20
CA ILE A 206 5.65 -18.98 6.93
C ILE A 206 6.11 -17.67 6.29
N MET A 207 6.15 -16.57 7.05
CA MET A 207 6.61 -15.27 6.52
C MET A 207 8.06 -15.33 6.02
N LYS A 208 8.94 -16.05 6.72
CA LYS A 208 10.35 -16.22 6.33
C LYS A 208 10.46 -17.02 5.03
N LEU A 209 9.70 -18.11 4.90
CA LEU A 209 9.65 -18.92 3.67
C LEU A 209 9.07 -18.15 2.48
N MET A 210 8.23 -17.14 2.72
CA MET A 210 7.74 -16.22 1.70
C MET A 210 8.76 -15.12 1.32
N GLY A 211 9.96 -15.12 1.93
CA GLY A 211 11.02 -14.16 1.63
C GLY A 211 10.93 -12.83 2.37
N ALA A 212 10.09 -12.72 3.40
CA ALA A 212 10.06 -11.53 4.25
C ALA A 212 11.38 -11.40 5.03
N THR A 213 11.99 -10.22 5.00
CA THR A 213 13.11 -9.86 5.89
C THR A 213 12.59 -9.35 7.22
N ASP A 214 11.51 -8.58 7.17
CA ASP A 214 10.87 -7.99 8.33
C ASP A 214 9.38 -8.28 8.27
N ALA A 215 8.81 -8.67 9.40
CA ALA A 215 7.40 -9.03 9.47
C ALA A 215 6.83 -8.82 10.87
N VAL A 216 5.55 -8.51 10.93
CA VAL A 216 4.74 -8.36 12.14
C VAL A 216 3.40 -9.09 11.98
N CYS A 217 2.83 -9.53 13.09
CA CYS A 217 1.43 -9.98 13.11
C CYS A 217 0.47 -8.79 13.13
N LEU A 218 -0.64 -8.91 12.42
CA LEU A 218 -1.78 -7.99 12.44
C LEU A 218 -2.93 -8.60 13.26
N ASP A 219 -3.99 -7.81 13.51
CA ASP A 219 -5.18 -8.36 14.15
C ASP A 219 -5.84 -9.43 13.27
N GLY A 220 -6.34 -10.48 13.91
CA GLY A 220 -6.81 -11.69 13.23
C GLY A 220 -8.04 -12.28 13.90
N GLY A 221 -8.21 -13.60 13.76
CA GLY A 221 -9.40 -14.27 14.27
C GLY A 221 -10.68 -13.72 13.65
N THR A 222 -11.64 -13.30 14.48
CA THR A 222 -12.90 -12.70 14.00
C THR A 222 -12.69 -11.36 13.30
N SER A 223 -11.55 -10.69 13.50
CA SER A 223 -11.20 -9.48 12.75
C SER A 223 -10.60 -9.77 11.38
N SER A 224 -10.18 -11.00 11.06
CA SER A 224 -9.51 -11.27 9.79
C SER A 224 -10.35 -10.81 8.59
N ALA A 225 -9.79 -9.92 7.78
CA ALA A 225 -10.40 -9.38 6.59
C ALA A 225 -9.37 -9.26 5.47
N MET A 226 -9.78 -9.52 4.23
CA MET A 226 -8.95 -9.37 3.05
C MET A 226 -9.82 -9.10 1.82
N TYR A 227 -9.42 -8.12 1.03
CA TYR A 227 -10.03 -7.71 -0.22
C TYR A 227 -8.95 -7.49 -1.29
N TYR A 228 -9.27 -7.83 -2.53
CA TYR A 228 -8.42 -7.56 -3.69
C TYR A 228 -9.29 -7.36 -4.94
N LYS A 229 -9.10 -6.25 -5.65
CA LYS A 229 -9.68 -5.94 -6.97
C LYS A 229 -11.14 -6.39 -7.16
N GLY A 230 -12.04 -5.84 -6.35
CA GLY A 230 -13.48 -6.14 -6.41
C GLY A 230 -13.90 -7.37 -5.62
N GLN A 231 -12.97 -8.24 -5.24
CA GLN A 231 -13.27 -9.49 -4.55
C GLN A 231 -13.00 -9.43 -3.05
N LEU A 232 -14.03 -9.73 -2.25
CA LEU A 232 -13.88 -10.01 -0.82
C LEU A 232 -13.34 -11.43 -0.64
N ILE A 233 -12.07 -11.55 -0.24
CA ILE A 233 -11.38 -12.84 -0.06
C ILE A 233 -11.66 -13.43 1.33
N GLN A 234 -11.68 -12.58 2.36
CA GLN A 234 -11.98 -12.96 3.73
C GLN A 234 -12.90 -11.91 4.34
N ARG A 235 -14.08 -12.36 4.80
CA ARG A 235 -15.05 -11.52 5.50
C ARG A 235 -14.78 -11.53 7.00
N PRO A 236 -14.63 -10.37 7.67
CA PRO A 236 -14.53 -10.34 9.11
C PRO A 236 -15.88 -10.68 9.76
N GLY A 237 -15.82 -11.28 10.94
CA GLY A 237 -16.98 -11.57 11.79
C GLY A 237 -17.42 -10.39 12.67
N ARG A 238 -16.72 -9.25 12.61
CA ARG A 238 -17.05 -8.03 13.34
C ARG A 238 -16.72 -6.77 12.53
N LEU A 239 -17.22 -5.63 13.01
CA LEU A 239 -16.80 -4.32 12.53
C LEU A 239 -15.34 -4.07 12.90
N LEU A 240 -14.68 -3.24 12.10
CA LEU A 240 -13.25 -2.94 12.25
C LEU A 240 -13.04 -1.47 12.59
N THR A 241 -12.00 -1.18 13.36
CA THR A 241 -11.62 0.18 13.76
C THR A 241 -10.51 0.76 12.89
N ASN A 242 -9.89 -0.06 12.06
CA ASN A 242 -8.84 0.34 11.12
C ASN A 242 -8.54 -0.79 10.12
N VAL A 243 -7.97 -0.43 8.97
CA VAL A 243 -7.54 -1.33 7.90
C VAL A 243 -6.20 -0.87 7.32
N VAL A 244 -5.43 -1.80 6.74
CA VAL A 244 -4.27 -1.46 5.90
C VAL A 244 -4.69 -1.55 4.45
N GLU A 245 -4.41 -0.50 3.69
CA GLU A 245 -4.89 -0.33 2.33
C GLU A 245 -3.72 -0.18 1.36
N VAL A 246 -3.85 -0.84 0.20
CA VAL A 246 -3.00 -0.63 -0.96
C VAL A 246 -3.82 0.17 -1.97
N LEU A 247 -3.44 1.42 -2.14
CA LEU A 247 -4.06 2.39 -3.04
C LEU A 247 -3.18 2.55 -4.29
N ARG A 248 -3.78 3.04 -5.38
CA ARG A 248 -3.05 3.62 -6.49
C ARG A 248 -3.00 5.13 -6.27
N ARG A 249 -1.81 5.72 -6.17
CA ARG A 249 -1.66 7.16 -6.45
C ARG A 249 -2.13 7.36 -7.89
N PRO A 250 -2.86 8.43 -8.20
CA PRO A 250 -2.94 8.88 -9.58
C PRO A 250 -1.49 8.95 -10.07
N ALA A 251 -1.17 8.31 -11.21
CA ALA A 251 0.13 8.51 -11.84
C ALA A 251 0.36 10.02 -11.86
N LEU A 252 1.50 10.47 -11.31
CA LEU A 252 1.81 11.90 -11.22
C LEU A 252 1.47 12.52 -12.56
N ALA A 253 0.37 13.26 -12.61
CA ALA A 253 -0.03 13.87 -13.85
C ALA A 253 1.12 14.83 -14.20
N PRO A 254 1.61 14.84 -15.45
CA PRO A 254 2.87 15.46 -15.80
C PRO A 254 2.99 16.84 -15.16
N VAL A 255 3.99 16.99 -14.30
CA VAL A 255 4.28 18.25 -13.63
C VAL A 255 4.83 19.19 -14.69
N ALA A 256 4.17 20.31 -14.95
CA ALA A 256 4.78 21.36 -15.74
C ALA A 256 5.91 21.98 -14.90
N ILE A 257 7.15 21.90 -15.40
CA ILE A 257 8.32 22.51 -14.77
C ILE A 257 8.59 23.84 -15.45
N ALA A 258 8.36 24.94 -14.74
CA ALA A 258 8.78 26.26 -15.19
C ALA A 258 10.11 26.63 -14.53
N ARG A 259 11.08 27.05 -15.35
CA ARG A 259 12.38 27.57 -14.89
C ARG A 259 12.44 29.07 -15.16
N THR A 260 12.75 29.84 -14.13
CA THR A 260 12.89 31.29 -14.20
C THR A 260 13.87 31.75 -13.12
N GLY A 261 14.88 32.53 -13.49
CA GLY A 261 15.75 33.26 -12.55
C GLY A 261 16.42 32.40 -11.46
N GLY A 262 16.73 31.13 -11.73
CA GLY A 262 17.37 30.22 -10.78
C GLY A 262 16.42 29.38 -9.92
N PHE A 263 15.09 29.56 -10.05
CA PHE A 263 14.09 28.74 -9.35
C PHE A 263 13.42 27.72 -10.27
N THR A 264 13.02 26.59 -9.67
CA THR A 264 12.24 25.54 -10.33
C THR A 264 10.88 25.46 -9.66
N ILE A 265 9.81 25.76 -10.40
CA ILE A 265 8.43 25.65 -9.91
C ILE A 265 7.81 24.37 -10.49
N GLN A 266 7.26 23.53 -9.61
CA GLN A 266 6.56 22.29 -9.95
C GLN A 266 5.05 22.49 -9.84
N ILE A 267 4.31 22.36 -10.95
CA ILE A 267 2.85 22.49 -10.97
C ILE A 267 2.22 21.13 -11.32
N SER A 268 1.44 20.55 -10.40
CA SER A 268 0.65 19.33 -10.65
C SER A 268 -0.37 19.54 -11.77
N ALA A 269 -0.52 18.56 -12.67
CA ALA A 269 -1.45 18.70 -13.81
C ALA A 269 -2.94 18.84 -13.41
N SER A 270 -3.31 18.44 -12.19
CA SER A 270 -4.66 18.69 -11.64
C SER A 270 -5.00 20.17 -11.50
N HIS A 271 -3.99 21.04 -11.43
CA HIS A 271 -4.13 22.50 -11.33
C HIS A 271 -3.84 23.21 -12.66
N VAL A 272 -3.29 22.52 -13.66
CA VAL A 272 -2.96 23.11 -14.97
C VAL A 272 -4.21 23.55 -15.74
N SER A 273 -5.30 22.78 -15.66
CA SER A 273 -6.58 23.13 -16.29
C SER A 273 -7.31 24.28 -15.58
N GLN A 274 -7.18 24.42 -14.26
CA GLN A 274 -7.66 25.58 -13.51
C GLN A 274 -6.84 26.85 -13.79
N LEU A 275 -5.51 26.72 -13.92
CA LEU A 275 -4.65 27.81 -14.38
C LEU A 275 -5.02 28.23 -15.81
N ALA A 276 -5.23 27.30 -16.73
CA ALA A 276 -5.60 27.61 -18.11
C ALA A 276 -6.96 28.32 -18.23
N SER A 277 -7.92 28.05 -17.34
CA SER A 277 -9.23 28.73 -17.33
C SER A 277 -9.21 30.09 -16.64
N LEU A 278 -8.34 30.30 -15.64
CA LEU A 278 -8.10 31.59 -14.98
C LEU A 278 -7.31 32.58 -15.86
N ILE A 279 -6.39 32.08 -16.70
CA ILE A 279 -5.44 32.88 -17.49
C ILE A 279 -5.98 33.10 -18.92
N GLY A 280 -7.25 33.48 -19.06
CA GLY A 280 -7.81 33.93 -20.34
C GLY A 280 -6.97 35.09 -20.91
N HIS A 281 -6.00 34.78 -21.77
CA HIS A 281 -5.06 35.70 -22.42
C HIS A 281 -4.44 36.82 -21.55
N ARG A 282 -4.36 36.68 -20.23
CA ARG A 282 -3.84 37.71 -19.34
C ARG A 282 -2.82 37.16 -18.35
N THR A 283 -1.72 37.88 -18.19
CA THR A 283 -0.75 37.72 -17.12
C THR A 283 -1.48 37.70 -15.78
N ALA A 284 -1.21 36.69 -14.96
CA ALA A 284 -1.70 36.61 -13.59
C ALA A 284 -0.51 36.77 -12.65
N ASP A 285 -0.63 37.71 -11.71
CA ASP A 285 0.27 37.81 -10.56
C ASP A 285 -0.16 36.74 -9.55
N GLY A 286 0.72 35.77 -9.29
CA GLY A 286 0.44 34.65 -8.39
C GLY A 286 1.43 34.61 -7.24
N VAL A 287 0.93 34.54 -6.01
CA VAL A 287 1.73 34.20 -4.83
C VAL A 287 1.83 32.67 -4.76
N VAL A 288 3.06 32.15 -4.70
CA VAL A 288 3.31 30.72 -4.55
C VAL A 288 3.22 30.35 -3.07
N HIS A 289 2.37 29.40 -2.72
CA HIS A 289 2.32 28.83 -1.37
C HIS A 289 3.29 27.67 -1.26
N GLY A 290 4.11 27.64 -0.19
CA GLY A 290 4.94 26.50 0.16
C GLY A 290 4.10 25.30 0.61
N THR A 291 4.74 24.15 0.80
CA THR A 291 4.11 22.88 1.20
C THR A 291 3.33 22.93 2.51
N ASP A 292 3.48 24.01 3.29
CA ASP A 292 2.86 24.20 4.60
C ASP A 292 1.83 25.35 4.65
N TYR A 293 1.35 25.85 3.50
CA TYR A 293 0.41 26.99 3.40
C TYR A 293 0.90 28.34 3.97
N GLU A 294 2.12 28.43 4.50
CA GLU A 294 2.72 29.74 4.80
C GLU A 294 3.04 30.51 3.50
N PRO A 295 2.67 31.81 3.42
CA PRO A 295 3.04 32.64 2.28
C PRO A 295 4.55 32.87 2.30
N VAL A 296 5.27 32.29 1.34
CA VAL A 296 6.66 32.65 1.10
C VAL A 296 6.65 33.97 0.36
N ALA A 297 7.13 35.04 1.00
CA ALA A 297 7.32 36.33 0.35
C ALA A 297 8.42 36.19 -0.72
N ILE A 298 8.02 35.99 -1.97
CA ILE A 298 8.94 36.06 -3.11
C ILE A 298 9.12 37.55 -3.43
N LEU A 299 10.20 38.14 -2.95
CA LEU A 299 10.70 39.45 -3.43
C LEU A 299 11.37 39.24 -4.80
N ALA A 300 10.58 38.89 -5.81
CA ALA A 300 11.01 38.92 -7.20
C ALA A 300 9.86 39.46 -8.04
N ASP A 301 10.22 40.30 -9.02
CA ASP A 301 9.28 40.88 -9.99
C ASP A 301 8.32 39.81 -10.54
N PRO A 302 7.06 40.18 -10.83
CA PRO A 302 6.05 39.23 -11.29
C PRO A 302 6.56 38.39 -12.47
N ILE A 303 6.60 37.08 -12.26
CA ILE A 303 7.08 36.10 -13.23
C ILE A 303 6.10 36.08 -14.40
N LYS A 304 6.50 36.66 -15.55
CA LYS A 304 5.76 36.54 -16.80
C LYS A 304 5.89 35.13 -17.38
N LEU A 305 4.90 34.29 -17.14
CA LEU A 305 4.76 33.00 -17.84
C LEU A 305 4.25 33.25 -19.27
N ARG A 306 5.09 33.01 -20.28
CA ARG A 306 4.75 33.15 -21.69
C ARG A 306 4.52 31.76 -22.28
N PHE A 307 3.29 31.43 -22.62
CA PHE A 307 2.96 30.19 -23.33
C PHE A 307 2.86 30.48 -24.83
N SER A 308 3.75 29.91 -25.63
CA SER A 308 3.65 29.96 -27.10
C SER A 308 2.67 28.91 -27.58
N LYS A 309 1.60 29.33 -28.26
CA LYS A 309 0.65 28.46 -28.97
C LYS A 309 1.39 27.53 -29.93
N GLY A 310 1.15 26.23 -29.80
CA GLY A 310 1.68 25.19 -30.67
C GLY A 310 1.50 23.83 -30.00
N LEU A 311 0.25 23.39 -29.90
CA LEU A 311 -0.09 22.03 -29.50
C LEU A 311 0.45 21.09 -30.58
N HIS A 312 1.67 20.60 -30.39
CA HIS A 312 2.15 19.41 -31.07
C HIS A 312 2.55 18.41 -29.98
N THR A 313 1.72 17.39 -29.83
CA THR A 313 2.08 16.12 -29.22
C THR A 313 3.43 15.65 -29.76
N PHE A 314 4.44 15.61 -28.90
CA PHE A 314 5.71 14.91 -29.14
C PHE A 314 5.98 13.99 -27.95
N PHE A 315 5.73 12.70 -28.15
CA PHE A 315 6.60 11.63 -27.63
C PHE A 315 7.75 11.45 -28.66
N PRO A 316 8.93 10.84 -28.41
CA PRO A 316 9.32 9.97 -27.29
C PRO A 316 10.83 10.07 -26.84
N VAL A 317 11.23 9.14 -25.95
CA VAL A 317 12.56 8.49 -25.73
C VAL A 317 13.66 9.12 -24.83
N HIS A 318 13.90 8.36 -23.74
CA HIS A 318 15.10 8.01 -22.93
C HIS A 318 16.49 8.70 -22.99
N ARG A 319 17.10 8.60 -21.78
CA ARG A 319 18.53 8.52 -21.35
C ARG A 319 19.27 9.83 -21.08
N ALA A 320 19.57 10.09 -19.80
CA ALA A 320 20.76 9.59 -19.09
C ALA A 320 20.44 9.51 -17.59
#